data_AF-A0A1Q3LNB1-F1
#
_entry.id   AF-A0A1Q3LNB1-F1
#
_cell.length_a   1.000
_cell.length_b   1.000
_cell.length_c   1.000
_cell.angle_alpha   90.00
_cell.angle_beta   90.00
_cell.angle_gamma   90.00
#
_symmetry.space_group_name_H-M   'P 1'
#
loop_
_entity.id
_entity.type
_entity.pdbx_description
1 polymer ?
#
loop_
_entity_poly.entity_id
_entity_poly.type
_entity_poly.pdbx_seq_one_letter_code
_entity_poly.pdbx_strand_id
1 'polypeptide(L)'
;MWAGVFIGIGFQAKMMQAWFIVPALVIGTAIVGDGRWLRRLARVGVLLASTVVTSLSWMIAMELVPAGSRPFVDGSTDDDVFAMVFGYNGIDRLFPNAIAGAVRSGSGTGAAGASASATKLIDPAYVGEIGWLYPAAMFGIILGVAVAVAVGAWRRRGATAPPSVRWGAGPATFVVLVVWLATGAAILSAARMPHTAYLSAIGIQLALLAALGISEAVRLRADARGWARAALPVLVTLQLAWFIALSALSRMPRSLTLAMMIVAGVTCALVVAAALSPSVRRRLGRGIVVASAVAVLAGPAIFSAQVVDASRDGSGGDAYVGVKPSATTGSASQAFVPSPPQLWGGLPGITPPLIELVTAARAAGGGVDGAPLFLTDSWSIAAPVIDATGTEVLTDGGYSGQAVVFTAAEVRARIASGVHLIVVKDHAPKTDPVAVAVRAASCHALRSWPSTAGGGQGKTSTSKESALGFTLYACS
;
A
#
# COMPACT_ATOMS: atom_id res chain seq x y z
N MET A 1 -19.11 -18.51 3.83
CA MET A 1 -19.99 -17.32 3.76
C MET A 1 -19.29 -16.11 4.36
N TRP A 2 -19.15 -15.98 5.69
CA TRP A 2 -18.53 -14.78 6.29
C TRP A 2 -17.15 -14.42 5.74
N ALA A 3 -16.27 -15.41 5.50
CA ALA A 3 -14.99 -15.16 4.84
C ALA A 3 -15.15 -14.50 3.46
N GLY A 4 -16.14 -14.94 2.65
CA GLY A 4 -16.39 -14.34 1.35
C GLY A 4 -17.00 -12.94 1.45
N VAL A 5 -17.91 -12.72 2.41
CA VAL A 5 -18.44 -11.38 2.72
C VAL A 5 -17.31 -10.42 3.08
N PHE A 6 -16.38 -10.79 3.97
CA PHE A 6 -15.25 -9.93 4.32
C PHE A 6 -14.29 -9.68 3.16
N ILE A 7 -14.07 -10.67 2.29
CA ILE A 7 -13.30 -10.46 1.05
C ILE A 7 -14.00 -9.45 0.15
N GLY A 8 -15.32 -9.56 -0.01
CA GLY A 8 -16.09 -8.62 -0.83
C GLY A 8 -16.19 -7.21 -0.23
N ILE A 9 -16.22 -7.08 1.10
CA ILE A 9 -16.06 -5.78 1.77
C ILE A 9 -14.66 -5.22 1.48
N GLY A 10 -13.61 -6.04 1.60
CA GLY A 10 -12.25 -5.64 1.25
C GLY A 10 -12.11 -5.23 -0.22
N PHE A 11 -12.87 -5.84 -1.12
CA PHE A 11 -12.92 -5.48 -2.54
C PHE A 11 -13.44 -4.06 -2.76
N GLN A 12 -14.36 -3.57 -1.93
CA GLN A 12 -14.81 -2.17 -2.04
C GLN A 12 -13.68 -1.16 -1.78
N ALA A 13 -12.70 -1.54 -0.96
CA ALA A 13 -11.56 -0.69 -0.62
C ALA A 13 -10.32 -0.92 -1.52
N LYS A 14 -10.12 -2.15 -2.01
CA LYS A 14 -8.87 -2.58 -2.68
C LYS A 14 -9.07 -3.32 -4.00
N MET A 15 -10.30 -3.40 -4.49
CA MET A 15 -10.66 -4.06 -5.75
C MET A 15 -10.04 -5.46 -5.85
N MET A 16 -9.50 -5.85 -7.00
CA MET A 16 -8.94 -7.19 -7.26
C MET A 16 -7.85 -7.61 -6.27
N GLN A 17 -7.14 -6.69 -5.62
CA GLN A 17 -6.12 -7.05 -4.63
C GLN A 17 -6.73 -7.79 -3.42
N ALA A 18 -7.98 -7.50 -3.06
CA ALA A 18 -8.69 -8.21 -1.99
C ALA A 18 -8.86 -9.70 -2.31
N TRP A 19 -8.86 -10.09 -3.59
CA TRP A 19 -9.01 -11.47 -4.02
C TRP A 19 -7.73 -12.32 -3.93
N PHE A 20 -6.59 -11.76 -3.52
CA PHE A 20 -5.33 -12.52 -3.36
C PHE A 20 -5.46 -13.72 -2.41
N ILE A 21 -6.39 -13.68 -1.46
CA ILE A 21 -6.64 -14.76 -0.50
C ILE A 21 -7.55 -15.87 -1.06
N VAL A 22 -8.31 -15.59 -2.13
CA VAL A 22 -9.32 -16.51 -2.66
C VAL A 22 -8.71 -17.86 -3.07
N PRO A 23 -7.60 -17.93 -3.83
CA PRO A 23 -6.98 -19.20 -4.18
C PRO A 23 -6.61 -20.03 -2.94
N ALA A 24 -6.10 -19.37 -1.90
CA ALA A 24 -5.69 -20.01 -0.66
C ALA A 24 -6.87 -20.64 0.09
N LEU A 25 -8.00 -19.93 0.20
CA LEU A 25 -9.20 -20.44 0.86
C LEU A 25 -9.89 -21.53 0.05
N VAL A 26 -9.88 -21.43 -1.28
CA VAL A 26 -10.38 -22.50 -2.17
C VAL A 26 -9.57 -23.77 -1.97
N ILE A 27 -8.23 -23.68 -2.08
CA ILE A 27 -7.32 -24.81 -1.92
C ILE A 27 -7.41 -25.41 -0.51
N GLY A 28 -7.35 -24.56 0.52
CA GLY A 28 -7.44 -24.98 1.92
C GLY A 28 -8.76 -25.69 2.24
N THR A 29 -9.88 -25.18 1.71
CA THR A 29 -11.21 -25.77 1.94
C THR A 29 -11.42 -27.05 1.14
N ALA A 30 -11.03 -27.07 -0.13
CA ALA A 30 -11.25 -28.22 -1.02
C ALA A 30 -10.35 -29.42 -0.66
N ILE A 31 -9.06 -29.17 -0.46
CA ILE A 31 -8.06 -30.23 -0.33
C ILE A 31 -7.91 -30.66 1.13
N VAL A 32 -7.82 -29.70 2.05
CA VAL A 32 -7.41 -29.95 3.45
C VAL A 32 -8.58 -29.91 4.43
N GLY A 33 -9.73 -29.36 4.03
CA GLY A 33 -10.89 -29.22 4.90
C GLY A 33 -11.49 -30.56 5.34
N ASP A 34 -12.11 -30.61 6.51
CA ASP A 34 -12.72 -31.84 7.02
C ASP A 34 -14.06 -32.17 6.34
N GLY A 35 -14.34 -33.47 6.20
CA GLY A 35 -15.62 -34.01 5.70
C GLY A 35 -15.57 -34.58 4.27
N ARG A 36 -16.74 -35.02 3.79
CA ARG A 36 -16.94 -35.61 2.44
C ARG A 36 -16.67 -34.58 1.34
N TRP A 37 -16.13 -35.01 0.19
CA TRP A 37 -15.72 -34.14 -0.92
C TRP A 37 -16.84 -33.19 -1.39
N LEU A 38 -18.08 -33.67 -1.56
CA LEU A 38 -19.24 -32.85 -1.94
C LEU A 38 -19.49 -31.70 -0.96
N ARG A 39 -19.35 -31.94 0.35
CA ARG A 39 -19.54 -30.89 1.36
C ARG A 39 -18.44 -29.83 1.28
N ARG A 40 -17.21 -30.23 0.94
CA ARG A 40 -16.10 -29.29 0.74
C ARG A 40 -16.35 -28.41 -0.48
N LEU A 41 -16.79 -29.00 -1.59
CA LEU A 41 -17.16 -28.24 -2.78
C LEU A 41 -18.34 -27.30 -2.53
N ALA A 42 -19.36 -27.74 -1.79
CA ALA A 42 -20.46 -26.87 -1.39
C ALA A 42 -19.97 -25.67 -0.55
N ARG A 43 -19.04 -25.88 0.40
CA ARG A 43 -18.43 -24.78 1.16
C ARG A 43 -17.63 -23.82 0.29
N VAL A 44 -16.89 -24.34 -0.71
CA VAL A 44 -16.19 -23.52 -1.71
C VAL A 44 -17.19 -22.72 -2.54
N GLY A 45 -18.28 -23.33 -3.00
CA GLY A 45 -19.35 -22.64 -3.71
C GLY A 45 -19.95 -21.50 -2.89
N VAL A 46 -20.29 -21.74 -1.62
CA VAL A 46 -20.80 -20.71 -0.71
C VAL A 46 -19.76 -19.61 -0.47
N LEU A 47 -18.48 -19.95 -0.31
CA LEU A 47 -17.39 -18.97 -0.20
C LEU A 47 -17.36 -18.06 -1.44
N LEU A 48 -17.21 -18.63 -2.63
CA LEU A 48 -17.08 -17.89 -3.87
C LEU A 48 -18.33 -17.05 -4.19
N ALA A 49 -19.53 -17.63 -4.02
CA ALA A 49 -20.78 -16.91 -4.23
C ALA A 49 -20.88 -15.68 -3.31
N SER A 50 -20.61 -15.85 -2.00
CA SER A 50 -20.62 -14.71 -1.07
C SER A 50 -19.54 -13.66 -1.37
N THR A 51 -18.36 -14.09 -1.85
CA THR A 51 -17.31 -13.17 -2.32
C THR A 51 -17.78 -12.34 -3.49
N VAL A 52 -18.28 -13.00 -4.56
CA VAL A 52 -18.68 -12.31 -5.79
C VAL A 52 -19.84 -11.36 -5.54
N VAL A 53 -20.91 -11.82 -4.88
CA VAL A 53 -22.09 -10.98 -4.59
C VAL A 53 -21.69 -9.74 -3.80
N THR A 54 -20.84 -9.90 -2.78
CA THR A 54 -20.44 -8.76 -1.95
C THR A 54 -19.45 -7.85 -2.68
N SER A 55 -18.49 -8.40 -3.44
CA SER A 55 -17.53 -7.63 -4.24
C SER A 55 -18.20 -6.77 -5.31
N LEU A 56 -19.16 -7.32 -6.05
CA LEU A 56 -19.79 -6.62 -7.18
C LEU A 56 -20.91 -5.66 -6.76
N SER A 57 -21.25 -5.57 -5.47
CA SER A 57 -22.38 -4.77 -4.98
C SER A 57 -22.30 -3.29 -5.36
N TRP A 58 -21.17 -2.62 -5.13
CA TRP A 58 -20.98 -1.22 -5.52
C TRP A 58 -20.93 -1.05 -7.04
N MET A 59 -20.30 -1.99 -7.76
CA MET A 59 -20.24 -1.93 -9.22
C MET A 59 -21.64 -1.97 -9.84
N ILE A 60 -22.48 -2.90 -9.36
CA ILE A 60 -23.88 -3.02 -9.78
C ILE A 60 -24.64 -1.73 -9.45
N ALA A 61 -24.43 -1.15 -8.26
CA ALA A 61 -25.08 0.10 -7.90
C ALA A 61 -24.68 1.25 -8.84
N MET A 62 -23.39 1.38 -9.19
CA MET A 62 -22.91 2.40 -10.13
C MET A 62 -23.43 2.17 -11.56
N GLU A 63 -23.52 0.93 -12.00
CA GLU A 63 -24.03 0.59 -13.34
C GLU A 63 -25.53 0.86 -13.47
N LEU A 64 -26.30 0.68 -12.39
CA LEU A 64 -27.74 0.95 -12.37
C LEU A 64 -28.08 2.44 -12.28
N VAL A 65 -27.14 3.29 -11.83
CA VAL A 65 -27.35 4.74 -11.78
C VAL A 65 -26.85 5.36 -13.10
N PRO A 66 -27.68 6.14 -13.81
CA PRO A 66 -27.28 6.78 -15.06
C PRO A 66 -26.01 7.63 -14.91
N ALA A 67 -25.11 7.58 -15.89
CA ALA A 67 -23.80 8.26 -15.86
C ALA A 67 -23.87 9.75 -15.46
N GLY A 68 -24.85 10.50 -15.97
CA GLY A 68 -25.05 11.92 -15.62
C GLY A 68 -25.67 12.20 -14.24
N SER A 69 -26.02 11.15 -13.48
CA SER A 69 -26.63 11.25 -12.14
C SER A 69 -25.72 10.67 -11.05
N ARG A 70 -24.49 10.31 -11.39
CA ARG A 70 -23.47 9.81 -10.47
C ARG A 70 -22.12 10.49 -10.74
N PRO A 71 -21.16 10.42 -9.80
CA PRO A 71 -19.80 10.83 -10.08
C PRO A 71 -19.18 10.00 -11.21
N PHE A 72 -18.28 10.64 -11.97
CA PHE A 72 -17.47 9.98 -12.98
C PHE A 72 -16.56 8.92 -12.34
N VAL A 73 -16.43 7.77 -12.97
CA VAL A 73 -15.64 6.64 -12.48
C VAL A 73 -14.19 6.79 -12.94
N ASP A 74 -13.43 7.57 -12.18
CA ASP A 74 -12.00 7.78 -12.41
C ASP A 74 -11.21 6.46 -12.31
N GLY A 75 -10.11 6.37 -13.06
CA GLY A 75 -9.45 5.10 -13.40
C GLY A 75 -9.98 4.49 -14.71
N SER A 76 -10.99 5.11 -15.32
CA SER A 76 -11.42 4.87 -16.70
C SER A 76 -11.31 6.16 -17.54
N THR A 77 -11.28 6.01 -18.86
CA THR A 77 -11.29 7.13 -19.83
C THR A 77 -12.69 7.51 -20.27
N ASP A 78 -13.68 6.65 -20.00
CA ASP A 78 -15.01 6.64 -20.59
C ASP A 78 -16.13 6.31 -19.58
N ASP A 79 -15.90 6.60 -18.29
CA ASP A 79 -16.85 6.41 -17.18
C ASP A 79 -17.27 4.95 -16.93
N ASP A 80 -16.42 4.00 -17.34
CA ASP A 80 -16.65 2.57 -17.20
C ASP A 80 -16.12 2.01 -15.86
N VAL A 81 -17.05 1.51 -15.05
CA VAL A 81 -16.76 0.85 -13.77
C VAL A 81 -15.95 -0.43 -13.97
N PHE A 82 -16.20 -1.19 -15.03
CA PHE A 82 -15.48 -2.42 -15.30
C PHE A 82 -14.01 -2.12 -15.64
N ALA A 83 -13.75 -1.16 -16.52
CA ALA A 83 -12.41 -0.68 -16.85
C ALA A 83 -11.63 -0.22 -15.61
N MET A 84 -12.25 0.54 -14.72
CA MET A 84 -11.62 1.00 -13.47
C MET A 84 -11.24 -0.16 -12.54
N VAL A 85 -12.15 -1.13 -12.35
CA VAL A 85 -11.97 -2.22 -11.39
C VAL A 85 -11.04 -3.32 -11.92
N PHE A 86 -11.30 -3.81 -13.12
CA PHE A 86 -10.59 -4.96 -13.69
C PHE A 86 -9.41 -4.56 -14.57
N GLY A 87 -9.44 -3.36 -15.15
CA GLY A 87 -8.30 -2.77 -15.84
C GLY A 87 -7.38 -2.06 -14.85
N TYR A 88 -7.66 -0.79 -14.56
CA TYR A 88 -6.79 0.10 -13.79
C TYR A 88 -6.37 -0.45 -12.41
N ASN A 89 -7.30 -1.07 -11.68
CA ASN A 89 -7.01 -1.69 -10.38
C ASN A 89 -6.61 -3.18 -10.44
N GLY A 90 -6.52 -3.74 -11.64
CA GLY A 90 -6.51 -5.19 -11.84
C GLY A 90 -5.47 -5.66 -12.84
N ILE A 91 -5.97 -6.26 -13.93
CA ILE A 91 -5.23 -6.99 -14.95
C ILE A 91 -4.20 -6.10 -15.64
N ASP A 92 -4.47 -4.81 -15.85
CA ASP A 92 -3.55 -3.90 -16.53
C ASP A 92 -2.24 -3.68 -15.77
N ARG A 93 -2.22 -3.98 -14.46
CA ARG A 93 -0.98 -3.97 -13.67
C ARG A 93 -0.04 -5.09 -14.07
N LEU A 94 -0.57 -6.20 -14.58
CA LEU A 94 0.19 -7.35 -15.09
C LEU A 94 0.40 -7.26 -16.60
N PHE A 95 -0.67 -6.94 -17.34
CA PHE A 95 -0.73 -6.90 -18.80
C PHE A 95 -1.31 -5.55 -19.24
N PRO A 96 -0.49 -4.52 -19.49
CA PRO A 96 -1.00 -3.18 -19.78
C PRO A 96 -1.89 -3.15 -21.02
N ASN A 97 -2.91 -2.31 -20.95
CA ASN A 97 -3.92 -2.13 -22.01
C ASN A 97 -4.68 -3.43 -22.32
N ALA A 98 -4.80 -4.34 -21.33
CA ALA A 98 -5.57 -5.58 -21.51
C ALA A 98 -7.08 -5.30 -21.48
N ILE A 99 -7.51 -4.30 -20.71
CA ILE A 99 -8.90 -3.86 -20.64
C ILE A 99 -9.04 -2.49 -21.31
N ALA A 100 -9.89 -2.41 -22.33
CA ALA A 100 -10.22 -1.15 -23.00
C ALA A 100 -10.90 -0.19 -22.02
N GLY A 101 -10.73 1.12 -22.23
CA GLY A 101 -11.29 2.15 -21.36
C GLY A 101 -10.51 2.35 -20.05
N ALA A 102 -9.59 1.45 -19.67
CA ALA A 102 -8.81 1.61 -18.45
C ALA A 102 -7.74 2.70 -18.62
N VAL A 103 -7.62 3.58 -17.64
CA VAL A 103 -6.52 4.54 -17.58
C VAL A 103 -5.19 3.78 -17.46
N ARG A 104 -4.16 4.26 -18.16
CA ARG A 104 -2.85 3.62 -18.12
C ARG A 104 -2.24 3.72 -16.72
N SER A 105 -2.05 2.56 -16.09
CA SER A 105 -1.30 2.43 -14.83
C SER A 105 0.16 2.91 -15.03
N GLY A 106 0.49 4.07 -14.45
CA GLY A 106 1.87 4.61 -14.40
C GLY A 106 2.12 5.97 -15.04
N SER A 107 1.09 6.72 -15.48
CA SER A 107 1.26 8.09 -16.02
C SER A 107 1.20 9.21 -14.98
N GLY A 108 1.03 8.91 -13.70
CA GLY A 108 1.06 9.89 -12.61
C GLY A 108 2.49 10.37 -12.31
N THR A 109 2.67 11.68 -12.16
CA THR A 109 3.95 12.31 -11.83
C THR A 109 4.37 11.99 -10.40
N GLY A 110 5.18 10.95 -10.21
CA GLY A 110 5.86 10.68 -8.94
C GLY A 110 6.14 9.20 -8.71
N ALA A 111 7.39 8.80 -8.92
CA ALA A 111 8.04 7.60 -8.38
C ALA A 111 7.42 6.20 -8.65
N ALA A 112 8.15 5.45 -9.49
CA ALA A 112 8.35 3.99 -9.44
C ALA A 112 7.17 3.04 -9.69
N GLY A 113 6.62 3.08 -10.91
CA GLY A 113 6.11 1.88 -11.56
C GLY A 113 7.25 0.90 -11.87
N ALA A 114 7.89 0.28 -10.87
CA ALA A 114 8.97 -0.66 -11.13
C ALA A 114 8.44 -1.83 -11.97
N SER A 115 9.19 -2.12 -13.04
CA SER A 115 8.91 -3.22 -13.95
C SER A 115 8.71 -4.54 -13.21
N ALA A 116 7.98 -5.46 -13.83
CA ALA A 116 7.88 -6.84 -13.38
C ALA A 116 9.29 -7.42 -13.11
N SER A 117 9.49 -8.03 -11.95
CA SER A 117 10.76 -8.69 -11.62
C SER A 117 10.52 -9.79 -10.59
N ALA A 118 11.10 -10.98 -10.84
CA ALA A 118 11.04 -12.10 -9.90
C ALA A 118 11.72 -11.77 -8.55
N THR A 119 12.66 -10.83 -8.54
CA THR A 119 13.40 -10.39 -7.35
C THR A 119 12.85 -9.09 -6.76
N LYS A 120 11.71 -8.57 -7.23
CA LYS A 120 11.16 -7.29 -6.78
C LYS A 120 11.02 -7.19 -5.26
N LEU A 121 10.52 -8.23 -4.61
CA LEU A 121 10.27 -8.24 -3.16
C LEU A 121 11.54 -8.31 -2.29
N ILE A 122 12.71 -8.47 -2.90
CA ILE A 122 14.02 -8.40 -2.24
C ILE A 122 14.86 -7.21 -2.70
N ASP A 123 14.35 -6.40 -3.64
CA ASP A 123 14.98 -5.16 -4.06
C ASP A 123 15.05 -4.19 -2.86
N PRO A 124 16.18 -3.50 -2.62
CA PRO A 124 16.32 -2.47 -1.60
C PRO A 124 15.14 -1.49 -1.49
N ALA A 125 14.50 -1.13 -2.62
CA ALA A 125 13.35 -0.22 -2.64
C ALA A 125 12.07 -0.76 -2.01
N TYR A 126 11.93 -2.10 -1.89
CA TYR A 126 10.72 -2.77 -1.42
C TYR A 126 10.96 -3.61 -0.17
N VAL A 127 12.12 -4.25 -0.07
CA VAL A 127 12.44 -5.15 1.04
C VAL A 127 12.48 -4.42 2.37
N GLY A 128 12.86 -3.13 2.38
CA GLY A 128 12.82 -2.28 3.57
C GLY A 128 11.43 -2.08 4.15
N GLU A 129 10.39 -2.18 3.30
CA GLU A 129 8.99 -1.86 3.63
C GLU A 129 8.16 -3.07 4.05
N ILE A 130 8.64 -4.29 3.81
CA ILE A 130 7.86 -5.50 4.09
C ILE A 130 8.71 -6.69 4.54
N GLY A 131 10.03 -6.61 4.37
CA GLY A 131 10.97 -7.70 4.53
C GLY A 131 11.35 -8.06 5.97
N TRP A 132 10.88 -7.33 6.98
CA TRP A 132 11.37 -7.48 8.36
C TRP A 132 11.26 -8.91 8.91
N LEU A 133 10.16 -9.60 8.60
CA LEU A 133 9.85 -10.93 9.12
C LEU A 133 10.20 -12.07 8.16
N TYR A 134 10.91 -11.82 7.06
CA TYR A 134 11.22 -12.85 6.06
C TYR A 134 11.90 -14.10 6.65
N PRO A 135 12.97 -14.00 7.48
CA PRO A 135 13.61 -15.18 8.05
C PRO A 135 12.68 -15.97 8.97
N ALA A 136 11.94 -15.28 9.84
CA ALA A 136 11.01 -15.92 10.77
C ALA A 136 9.83 -16.59 10.05
N ALA A 137 9.26 -15.93 9.04
CA ALA A 137 8.21 -16.51 8.22
C ALA A 137 8.72 -17.73 7.43
N MET A 138 9.91 -17.62 6.81
CA MET A 138 10.53 -18.72 6.08
C MET A 138 10.84 -19.92 6.99
N PHE A 139 11.34 -19.65 8.20
CA PHE A 139 11.54 -20.66 9.22
C PHE A 139 10.23 -21.36 9.59
N GLY A 140 9.14 -20.59 9.78
CA GLY A 140 7.80 -21.14 10.00
C GLY A 140 7.33 -22.03 8.85
N ILE A 141 7.53 -21.62 7.59
CA ILE A 141 7.19 -22.43 6.42
C ILE A 141 7.97 -23.74 6.42
N ILE A 142 9.30 -23.67 6.58
CA ILE A 142 10.18 -24.84 6.58
C ILE A 142 9.79 -25.82 7.68
N LEU A 143 9.55 -25.32 8.89
CA LEU A 143 9.17 -26.15 10.02
C LEU A 143 7.78 -26.76 9.82
N GLY A 144 6.82 -26.00 9.31
CA GLY A 144 5.47 -26.49 9.01
C GLY A 144 5.47 -27.59 7.95
N VAL A 145 6.27 -27.43 6.89
CA VAL A 145 6.48 -28.48 5.87
C VAL A 145 7.14 -29.72 6.49
N ALA A 146 8.21 -29.54 7.28
CA ALA A 146 8.90 -30.66 7.93
C ALA A 146 7.96 -31.45 8.85
N VAL A 147 7.12 -30.76 9.62
CA VAL A 147 6.08 -31.38 10.46
C VAL A 147 5.04 -32.10 9.60
N ALA A 148 4.55 -31.48 8.53
CA ALA A 148 3.58 -32.11 7.64
C ALA A 148 4.12 -33.40 6.99
N VAL A 149 5.37 -33.38 6.53
CA VAL A 149 6.07 -34.56 5.97
C VAL A 149 6.24 -35.65 7.03
N ALA A 150 6.68 -35.29 8.23
CA ALA A 150 6.85 -36.24 9.33
C ALA A 150 5.52 -36.91 9.73
N VAL A 151 4.45 -36.11 9.84
CA VAL A 151 3.09 -36.62 10.12
C VAL A 151 2.59 -37.52 8.99
N GLY A 152 2.82 -37.16 7.72
CA GLY A 152 2.45 -37.96 6.57
C GLY A 152 3.20 -39.30 6.50
N ALA A 153 4.51 -39.30 6.78
CA ALA A 153 5.31 -40.51 6.90
C ALA A 153 4.84 -41.39 8.07
N TRP A 154 4.52 -40.78 9.22
CA TRP A 154 4.01 -41.47 10.40
C TRP A 154 2.65 -42.15 10.13
N ARG A 155 1.71 -41.46 9.46
CA ARG A 155 0.42 -42.04 9.04
C ARG A 155 0.58 -43.20 8.07
N ARG A 156 1.50 -43.09 7.10
CA ARG A 156 1.81 -44.16 6.14
C ARG A 156 2.35 -45.43 6.81
N ARG A 157 2.93 -45.32 8.01
CA ARG A 157 3.43 -46.45 8.80
C ARG A 157 2.35 -47.11 9.68
N GLY A 158 1.07 -46.75 9.52
CA GLY A 158 -0.05 -47.38 10.24
C GLY A 158 -0.11 -47.07 11.74
N ALA A 159 0.66 -46.09 12.22
CA ALA A 159 0.68 -45.72 13.62
C ALA A 159 -0.60 -44.94 14.00
N THR A 160 -1.16 -45.24 15.19
CA THR A 160 -2.44 -44.70 15.69
C THR A 160 -2.29 -43.63 16.77
N ALA A 161 -1.14 -43.57 17.45
CA ALA A 161 -0.85 -42.61 18.53
C ALA A 161 -0.41 -41.23 18.01
N PRO A 162 -1.14 -40.13 18.26
CA PRO A 162 -0.89 -38.84 17.62
C PRO A 162 0.58 -38.40 17.73
N PRO A 163 1.19 -37.88 16.64
CA PRO A 163 2.57 -37.44 16.66
C PRO A 163 2.75 -36.34 17.72
N SER A 164 3.88 -36.39 18.43
CA SER A 164 4.22 -35.42 19.49
C SER A 164 4.34 -33.98 18.97
N VAL A 165 4.55 -33.82 17.67
CA VAL A 165 4.63 -32.52 17.01
C VAL A 165 3.33 -32.25 16.25
N ARG A 166 2.55 -31.31 16.76
CA ARG A 166 1.34 -30.80 16.09
C ARG A 166 1.58 -29.35 15.74
N TRP A 167 1.49 -29.03 14.45
CA TRP A 167 1.45 -27.64 14.00
C TRP A 167 0.23 -26.95 14.62
N GLY A 168 0.46 -25.98 15.51
CA GLY A 168 -0.60 -25.39 16.34
C GLY A 168 -1.79 -24.80 15.57
N ALA A 169 -1.59 -24.37 14.32
CA ALA A 169 -2.64 -23.81 13.47
C ALA A 169 -3.49 -24.86 12.72
N GLY A 170 -3.06 -26.12 12.71
CA GLY A 170 -3.63 -27.17 11.84
C GLY A 170 -3.19 -27.05 10.37
N PRO A 171 -3.36 -28.12 9.59
CA PRO A 171 -2.84 -28.19 8.22
C PRO A 171 -3.57 -27.24 7.26
N ALA A 172 -4.89 -27.06 7.42
CA ALA A 172 -5.68 -26.18 6.54
C ALA A 172 -5.23 -24.72 6.66
N THR A 173 -5.09 -24.21 7.88
CA THR A 173 -4.60 -22.86 8.15
C THR A 173 -3.19 -22.65 7.62
N PHE A 174 -2.30 -23.62 7.79
CA PHE A 174 -0.95 -23.56 7.24
C PHE A 174 -0.96 -23.41 5.71
N VAL A 175 -1.72 -24.27 5.01
CA VAL A 175 -1.85 -24.19 3.55
C VAL A 175 -2.44 -22.85 3.12
N VAL A 176 -3.47 -22.34 3.82
CA VAL A 176 -4.04 -21.02 3.51
C VAL A 176 -2.99 -19.93 3.64
N LEU A 177 -2.22 -19.88 4.73
CA LEU A 177 -1.21 -18.83 4.92
C LEU A 177 -0.10 -18.90 3.87
N VAL A 178 0.40 -20.09 3.55
CA VAL A 178 1.47 -20.29 2.55
C VAL A 178 0.98 -19.95 1.15
N VAL A 179 -0.19 -20.44 0.75
CA VAL A 179 -0.75 -20.18 -0.59
C VAL A 179 -1.13 -18.71 -0.73
N TRP A 180 -1.66 -18.07 0.32
CA TRP A 180 -2.00 -16.65 0.30
C TRP A 180 -0.74 -15.79 0.17
N LEU A 181 0.32 -16.10 0.93
CA LEU A 181 1.61 -15.44 0.80
C LEU A 181 2.20 -15.63 -0.61
N ALA A 182 2.19 -16.85 -1.13
CA ALA A 182 2.71 -17.17 -2.45
C ALA A 182 1.94 -16.44 -3.56
N THR A 183 0.60 -16.38 -3.46
CA THR A 183 -0.26 -15.65 -4.41
C THR A 183 0.06 -14.16 -4.38
N GLY A 184 0.09 -13.56 -3.19
CA GLY A 184 0.42 -12.15 -3.04
C GLY A 184 1.83 -11.84 -3.54
N ALA A 185 2.81 -12.66 -3.18
CA ALA A 185 4.19 -12.47 -3.60
C ALA A 185 4.37 -12.58 -5.12
N ALA A 186 3.73 -13.57 -5.76
CA ALA A 186 3.78 -13.76 -7.21
C ALA A 186 3.17 -12.58 -7.96
N ILE A 187 1.96 -12.15 -7.57
CA ILE A 187 1.28 -11.03 -8.21
C ILE A 187 2.05 -9.74 -7.99
N LEU A 188 2.51 -9.47 -6.77
CA LEU A 188 3.30 -8.27 -6.48
C LEU A 188 4.61 -8.25 -7.30
N SER A 189 5.34 -9.36 -7.39
CA SER A 189 6.55 -9.46 -8.21
C SER A 189 6.27 -9.18 -9.70
N ALA A 190 5.17 -9.71 -10.23
CA ALA A 190 4.79 -9.55 -11.64
C ALA A 190 4.14 -8.18 -11.96
N ALA A 191 3.43 -7.57 -11.01
CA ALA A 191 2.64 -6.37 -11.24
C ALA A 191 3.48 -5.09 -11.23
N ARG A 192 3.17 -4.14 -12.11
CA ARG A 192 3.65 -2.75 -12.03
C ARG A 192 2.91 -2.06 -10.90
N MET A 193 3.57 -1.96 -9.75
CA MET A 193 2.98 -1.32 -8.57
C MET A 193 3.09 0.19 -8.70
N PRO A 194 2.00 0.95 -8.48
CA PRO A 194 2.08 2.40 -8.44
C PRO A 194 2.85 2.90 -7.22
N HIS A 195 2.71 2.24 -6.07
CA HIS A 195 3.27 2.69 -4.80
C HIS A 195 3.67 1.52 -3.87
N THR A 196 4.53 1.77 -2.89
CA THR A 196 5.00 0.75 -1.93
C THR A 196 3.91 0.28 -0.96
N ALA A 197 2.86 1.07 -0.71
CA ALA A 197 1.74 0.68 0.17
C ALA A 197 1.05 -0.63 -0.24
N TYR A 198 1.16 -1.04 -1.50
CA TYR A 198 0.64 -2.32 -2.00
C TYR A 198 1.29 -3.54 -1.35
N LEU A 199 2.52 -3.41 -0.86
CA LEU A 199 3.25 -4.49 -0.18
C LEU A 199 2.57 -4.94 1.12
N SER A 200 1.76 -4.09 1.74
CA SER A 200 0.98 -4.43 2.95
C SER A 200 0.12 -5.70 2.76
N ALA A 201 -0.24 -6.05 1.52
CA ALA A 201 -1.05 -7.24 1.22
C ALA A 201 -0.39 -8.59 1.54
N ILE A 202 0.92 -8.64 1.82
CA ILE A 202 1.61 -9.85 2.30
C ILE A 202 1.98 -9.79 3.78
N GLY A 203 1.69 -8.69 4.47
CA GLY A 203 2.12 -8.46 5.85
C GLY A 203 1.49 -9.42 6.86
N ILE A 204 0.18 -9.67 6.77
CA ILE A 204 -0.55 -10.54 7.71
C ILE A 204 -0.01 -11.97 7.66
N GLN A 205 0.25 -12.47 6.45
CA GLN A 205 0.74 -13.82 6.20
C GLN A 205 2.14 -14.00 6.78
N LEU A 206 3.03 -13.04 6.52
CA LEU A 206 4.38 -13.02 7.07
C LEU A 206 4.33 -13.01 8.61
N ALA A 207 3.50 -12.15 9.21
CA ALA A 207 3.36 -12.05 10.66
C ALA A 207 2.85 -13.35 11.29
N LEU A 208 1.80 -13.96 10.72
CA LEU A 208 1.24 -15.21 11.23
C LEU A 208 2.19 -16.40 11.05
N LEU A 209 2.88 -16.50 9.90
CA LEU A 209 3.88 -17.55 9.67
C LEU A 209 5.09 -17.40 10.60
N ALA A 210 5.55 -16.17 10.83
CA ALA A 210 6.60 -15.88 11.80
C ALA A 210 6.16 -16.27 13.22
N ALA A 211 4.95 -15.90 13.64
CA ALA A 211 4.41 -16.25 14.95
C ALA A 211 4.30 -17.77 15.15
N LEU A 212 3.87 -18.51 14.12
CA LEU A 212 3.82 -19.97 14.14
C LEU A 212 5.23 -20.57 14.23
N GLY A 213 6.18 -20.09 13.42
CA GLY A 213 7.57 -20.53 13.47
C GLY A 213 8.21 -20.32 14.85
N ILE A 214 8.01 -19.14 15.45
CA ILE A 214 8.49 -18.83 16.81
C ILE A 214 7.82 -19.72 17.85
N SER A 215 6.50 -19.90 17.79
CA SER A 215 5.75 -20.74 18.74
C SER A 215 6.26 -22.18 18.73
N GLU A 216 6.46 -22.75 17.55
CA GLU A 216 6.97 -24.11 17.40
C GLU A 216 8.45 -24.22 17.81
N ALA A 217 9.30 -23.23 17.50
CA ALA A 217 10.68 -23.20 17.99
C ALA A 217 10.76 -23.19 19.52
N VAL A 218 9.85 -22.46 20.19
CA VAL A 218 9.73 -22.44 21.66
C VAL A 218 9.30 -23.80 22.21
N ARG A 219 8.36 -24.49 21.55
CA ARG A 219 7.93 -25.85 21.93
C ARG A 219 9.07 -26.86 21.78
N LEU A 220 9.79 -26.81 20.65
CA LEU A 220 10.92 -27.70 20.37
C LEU A 220 12.07 -27.57 21.37
N ARG A 221 12.20 -26.42 22.05
CA ARG A 221 13.17 -26.25 23.14
C ARG A 221 12.95 -27.23 24.31
N ALA A 222 11.72 -27.69 24.52
CA ALA A 222 11.39 -28.61 25.61
C ALA A 222 11.75 -30.07 25.25
N ASP A 223 12.09 -30.36 23.99
CA ASP A 223 12.48 -31.70 23.54
C ASP A 223 13.94 -32.01 23.91
N ALA A 224 14.23 -33.28 24.23
CA ALA A 224 15.55 -33.73 24.66
C ALA A 224 16.58 -33.74 23.50
N ARG A 225 16.10 -33.78 22.25
CA ARG A 225 16.92 -33.85 21.04
C ARG A 225 17.73 -32.57 20.84
N GLY A 226 19.04 -32.70 20.59
CA GLY A 226 19.97 -31.56 20.49
C GLY A 226 19.62 -30.54 19.41
N TRP A 227 19.18 -31.00 18.23
CA TRP A 227 18.81 -30.11 17.11
C TRP A 227 17.53 -29.31 17.40
N ALA A 228 16.56 -29.90 18.09
CA ALA A 228 15.30 -29.24 18.47
C ALA A 228 15.55 -28.08 19.46
N ARG A 229 16.51 -28.25 20.36
CA ARG A 229 16.96 -27.21 21.29
C ARG A 229 17.68 -26.05 20.60
N ALA A 230 18.30 -26.29 19.43
CA ALA A 230 19.00 -25.27 18.65
C ALA A 230 18.07 -24.42 17.78
N ALA A 231 16.82 -24.84 17.55
CA ALA A 231 15.87 -24.18 16.66
C ALA A 231 15.66 -22.68 16.98
N LEU A 232 15.40 -22.37 18.25
CA LEU A 232 15.14 -20.99 18.68
C LEU A 232 16.41 -20.10 18.62
N PRO A 233 17.60 -20.52 19.13
CA PRO A 233 18.84 -19.79 18.94
C PRO A 233 19.19 -19.52 17.47
N VAL A 234 19.02 -20.52 16.60
CA VAL A 234 19.27 -20.37 15.15
C VAL A 234 18.34 -19.34 14.55
N LEU A 235 17.04 -19.42 14.85
CA LEU A 235 16.05 -18.46 14.36
C LEU A 235 16.38 -17.02 14.76
N VAL A 236 16.66 -16.77 16.05
CA VAL A 236 16.95 -15.40 16.53
C VAL A 236 18.28 -14.88 15.96
N THR A 237 19.26 -15.76 15.77
CA THR A 237 20.55 -15.40 15.13
C THR A 237 20.36 -15.02 13.66
N LEU A 238 19.59 -15.82 12.91
CA LEU A 238 19.25 -15.52 11.51
C LEU A 238 18.45 -14.21 11.39
N GLN A 239 17.52 -13.97 12.32
CA GLN A 239 16.72 -12.75 12.35
C GLN A 239 17.59 -11.51 12.64
N LEU A 240 18.57 -11.61 13.56
CA LEU A 240 19.54 -10.54 13.82
C LEU A 240 20.43 -10.28 12.60
N ALA A 241 20.96 -11.33 11.97
CA ALA A 241 21.78 -11.19 10.76
C ALA A 241 21.01 -10.55 9.61
N TRP A 242 19.76 -10.96 9.40
CA TRP A 242 18.87 -10.35 8.43
C TRP A 242 18.57 -8.89 8.74
N PHE A 243 18.33 -8.55 10.00
CA PHE A 243 18.08 -7.17 10.39
C PHE A 243 19.29 -6.26 10.11
N ILE A 244 20.52 -6.75 10.36
CA ILE A 244 21.76 -6.05 10.00
C ILE A 244 21.81 -5.81 8.48
N ALA A 245 21.57 -6.85 7.69
CA ALA A 245 21.57 -6.76 6.23
C ALA A 245 20.49 -5.80 5.72
N LEU A 246 19.27 -5.90 6.25
CA LEU A 246 18.13 -5.05 5.89
C LEU A 246 18.41 -3.59 6.21
N SER A 247 18.98 -3.31 7.38
CA SER A 247 19.37 -1.95 7.79
C SER A 247 20.38 -1.33 6.82
N ALA A 248 21.32 -2.13 6.32
CA ALA A 248 22.31 -1.70 5.34
C ALA A 248 21.68 -1.50 3.94
N LEU A 249 20.87 -2.46 3.48
CA LEU A 249 20.21 -2.42 2.17
C LEU A 249 19.26 -1.22 2.04
N SER A 250 18.45 -0.99 3.06
CA SER A 250 17.46 0.11 3.07
C SER A 250 18.04 1.46 3.50
N ARG A 251 19.36 1.51 3.81
CA ARG A 251 20.06 2.68 4.37
C ARG A 251 19.28 3.35 5.51
N MET A 252 18.86 2.53 6.48
CA MET A 252 18.02 2.99 7.58
C MET A 252 18.72 4.08 8.40
N PRO A 253 17.96 5.04 8.98
CA PRO A 253 18.52 6.05 9.87
C PRO A 253 19.31 5.43 11.02
N ARG A 254 20.49 5.99 11.33
CA ARG A 254 21.41 5.43 12.34
C ARG A 254 20.78 5.23 13.72
N SER A 255 19.91 6.15 14.14
CA SER A 255 19.18 6.06 15.41
C SER A 255 18.26 4.84 15.46
N LEU A 256 17.51 4.60 14.39
CA LEU A 256 16.63 3.44 14.24
C LEU A 256 17.43 2.13 14.22
N THR A 257 18.48 2.09 13.40
CA THR A 257 19.39 0.95 13.31
C THR A 257 19.98 0.62 14.68
N LEU A 258 20.49 1.61 15.42
CA LEU A 258 21.08 1.39 16.74
C LEU A 258 20.05 0.85 17.75
N ALA A 259 18.88 1.47 17.84
CA ALA A 259 17.82 1.04 18.76
C ALA A 259 17.42 -0.43 18.50
N MET A 260 17.20 -0.77 17.24
CA MET A 260 16.86 -2.14 16.85
C MET A 260 18.01 -3.13 17.07
N MET A 261 19.24 -2.75 16.76
CA MET A 261 20.43 -3.59 16.98
C MET A 261 20.61 -3.93 18.46
N ILE A 262 20.35 -2.98 19.36
CA ILE A 262 20.37 -3.23 20.80
C ILE A 262 19.28 -4.23 21.18
N VAL A 263 18.03 -4.00 20.77
CA VAL A 263 16.90 -4.86 21.12
C VAL A 263 17.07 -6.29 20.57
N ALA A 264 17.41 -6.42 19.28
CA ALA A 264 17.63 -7.71 18.62
C ALA A 264 18.89 -8.41 19.16
N GLY A 265 19.98 -7.68 19.38
CA GLY A 265 21.24 -8.19 19.93
C GLY A 265 21.10 -8.71 21.35
N VAL A 266 20.46 -7.95 22.25
CA VAL A 266 20.18 -8.37 23.63
C VAL A 266 19.27 -9.61 23.63
N THR A 267 18.22 -9.62 22.81
CA THR A 267 17.32 -10.78 22.71
C THR A 267 18.06 -12.02 22.22
N CYS A 268 18.90 -11.89 21.18
CA CYS A 268 19.74 -12.97 20.69
C CYS A 268 20.68 -13.50 21.77
N ALA A 269 21.43 -12.63 22.44
CA ALA A 269 22.35 -13.01 23.50
C ALA A 269 21.65 -13.74 24.64
N LEU A 270 20.49 -13.26 25.09
CA LEU A 270 19.69 -13.88 26.15
C LEU A 270 19.16 -15.26 25.74
N VAL A 271 18.67 -15.41 24.51
CA VAL A 271 18.15 -16.69 23.99
C VAL A 271 19.28 -17.71 23.82
N VAL A 272 20.41 -17.31 23.26
CA VAL A 272 21.60 -18.18 23.11
C VAL A 272 22.15 -18.58 24.48
N ALA A 273 22.30 -17.64 25.42
CA ALA A 273 22.77 -17.95 26.77
C ALA A 273 21.84 -18.92 27.50
N ALA A 274 20.53 -18.78 27.34
CA ALA A 274 19.54 -19.70 27.93
C ALA A 274 19.52 -21.09 27.27
N ALA A 275 19.94 -21.19 26.01
CA ALA A 275 20.11 -22.46 25.32
C ALA A 275 21.38 -23.19 25.77
N LEU A 276 22.47 -22.45 26.02
CA LEU A 276 23.74 -22.99 26.50
C LEU A 276 23.76 -23.29 28.00
N SER A 277 22.99 -22.55 28.81
CA SER A 277 23.02 -22.67 30.27
C SER A 277 21.62 -22.86 30.90
N PRO A 278 21.34 -24.04 31.49
CA PRO A 278 20.09 -24.29 32.20
C PRO A 278 19.87 -23.37 33.42
N SER A 279 20.93 -22.89 34.06
CA SER A 279 20.84 -21.98 35.22
C SER A 279 20.40 -20.58 34.79
N VAL A 280 20.94 -20.07 33.67
CA VAL A 280 20.52 -18.81 33.05
C VAL A 280 19.04 -18.89 32.65
N ARG A 281 18.63 -20.00 32.05
CA ARG A 281 17.22 -20.24 31.68
C ARG A 281 16.28 -20.18 32.89
N ARG A 282 16.66 -20.79 34.02
CA ARG A 282 15.83 -20.79 35.24
C ARG A 282 15.76 -19.40 35.87
N ARG A 283 16.87 -18.65 35.89
CA ARG A 283 16.95 -17.32 36.51
C ARG A 283 16.31 -16.21 35.66
N LEU A 284 16.53 -16.23 34.35
CA LEU A 284 16.16 -15.15 33.44
C LEU A 284 14.99 -15.50 32.50
N GLY A 285 14.32 -16.64 32.72
CA GLY A 285 13.25 -17.15 31.83
C GLY A 285 12.16 -16.12 31.52
N ARG A 286 11.67 -15.39 32.54
CA ARG A 286 10.68 -14.32 32.35
C ARG A 286 11.25 -13.13 31.58
N GLY A 287 12.48 -12.74 31.86
CA GLY A 287 13.17 -11.65 31.17
C GLY A 287 13.39 -11.92 29.68
N ILE A 288 13.70 -13.17 29.31
CA ILE A 288 13.84 -13.59 27.91
C ILE A 288 12.51 -13.46 27.15
N VAL A 289 11.39 -13.85 27.77
CA VAL A 289 10.06 -13.74 27.18
C VAL A 289 9.69 -12.27 26.97
N VAL A 290 9.91 -11.42 27.98
CA VAL A 290 9.66 -9.98 27.86
C VAL A 290 10.55 -9.35 26.78
N ALA A 291 11.85 -9.65 26.77
CA ALA A 291 12.78 -9.14 25.76
C ALA A 291 12.39 -9.57 24.35
N SER A 292 11.95 -10.81 24.18
CA SER A 292 11.47 -11.34 22.90
C SER A 292 10.17 -10.67 22.44
N ALA A 293 9.23 -10.44 23.36
CA ALA A 293 7.99 -9.70 23.06
C ALA A 293 8.29 -8.25 22.65
N VAL A 294 9.18 -7.58 23.38
CA VAL A 294 9.67 -6.24 23.04
C VAL A 294 10.35 -6.26 21.67
N ALA A 295 11.19 -7.24 21.37
CA ALA A 295 11.89 -7.31 20.07
C ALA A 295 10.96 -7.50 18.88
N VAL A 296 9.92 -8.32 19.01
CA VAL A 296 8.92 -8.52 17.95
C VAL A 296 8.10 -7.24 17.70
N LEU A 297 7.79 -6.49 18.76
CA LEU A 297 6.96 -5.28 18.67
C LEU A 297 7.75 -4.00 18.36
N ALA A 298 9.00 -3.92 18.82
CA ALA A 298 9.80 -2.71 18.72
C ALA A 298 10.09 -2.35 17.26
N GLY A 299 10.36 -3.33 16.39
CA GLY A 299 10.52 -3.09 14.95
C GLY A 299 9.32 -2.37 14.35
N PRO A 300 8.14 -3.01 14.28
CA PRO A 300 6.93 -2.38 13.78
C PRO A 300 6.58 -1.06 14.49
N ALA A 301 6.77 -0.97 15.81
CA ALA A 301 6.45 0.24 16.57
C ALA A 301 7.36 1.42 16.23
N ILE A 302 8.67 1.22 16.14
CA ILE A 302 9.59 2.32 15.80
C ILE A 302 9.44 2.71 14.32
N PHE A 303 9.18 1.75 13.43
CA PHE A 303 8.88 2.04 12.03
C PHE A 303 7.58 2.85 11.89
N SER A 304 6.52 2.47 12.62
CA SER A 304 5.26 3.23 12.64
C SER A 304 5.46 4.63 13.24
N ALA A 305 6.28 4.76 14.28
CA ALA A 305 6.59 6.04 14.89
C ALA A 305 7.37 6.99 13.96
N GLN A 306 8.07 6.47 12.95
CA GLN A 306 8.76 7.32 11.98
C GLN A 306 7.78 8.21 11.20
N VAL A 307 6.53 7.77 11.00
CA VAL A 307 5.54 8.52 10.22
C VAL A 307 5.19 9.86 10.88
N VAL A 308 5.48 10.01 12.18
CA VAL A 308 5.30 11.27 12.91
C VAL A 308 6.36 12.32 12.53
N ASP A 309 7.47 11.89 11.93
CA ASP A 309 8.54 12.76 11.47
C ASP A 309 8.30 13.22 10.04
N ALA A 310 7.89 14.49 9.87
CA ALA A 310 7.64 15.10 8.56
C ALA A 310 8.85 15.07 7.60
N SER A 311 10.07 14.81 8.09
CA SER A 311 11.25 14.63 7.23
C SER A 311 11.37 13.20 6.66
N ARG A 312 10.61 12.24 7.20
CA ARG A 312 10.71 10.78 7.00
C ARG A 312 9.35 10.06 6.89
N ASP A 313 8.25 10.79 6.84
CA ASP A 313 6.87 10.29 6.91
C ASP A 313 6.39 9.59 5.63
N GLY A 314 7.12 9.76 4.53
CA GLY A 314 6.79 9.11 3.27
C GLY A 314 5.92 9.99 2.39
N SER A 315 4.96 9.37 1.74
CA SER A 315 3.76 9.99 1.17
C SER A 315 2.56 9.08 1.46
N GLY A 316 1.34 9.57 1.23
CA GLY A 316 0.14 8.73 1.36
C GLY A 316 0.14 7.46 0.48
N GLY A 317 0.97 7.43 -0.57
CA GLY A 317 1.21 6.24 -1.40
C GLY A 317 2.44 5.44 -1.00
N ASP A 318 3.53 6.11 -0.66
CA ASP A 318 4.85 5.50 -0.46
C ASP A 318 5.36 5.71 0.96
N ALA A 319 5.28 4.64 1.77
CA ALA A 319 6.10 4.55 2.97
C ALA A 319 7.54 4.20 2.55
N TYR A 320 8.52 4.87 3.15
CA TYR A 320 9.93 4.48 3.02
C TYR A 320 10.68 4.66 4.35
N VAL A 321 11.46 3.66 4.76
CA VAL A 321 12.40 3.78 5.90
C VAL A 321 13.82 3.90 5.36
N GLY A 322 14.35 5.13 5.35
CA GLY A 322 15.69 5.39 4.80
C GLY A 322 15.63 5.93 3.36
N VAL A 323 16.02 5.13 2.35
CA VAL A 323 16.09 5.58 0.95
C VAL A 323 14.71 5.97 0.42
N LYS A 324 14.53 7.23 0.00
CA LYS A 324 13.37 7.61 -0.81
C LYS A 324 13.52 6.98 -2.20
N PRO A 325 12.53 6.26 -2.75
CA PRO A 325 12.61 5.67 -4.10
C PRO A 325 12.80 6.67 -5.25
N SER A 326 12.93 7.97 -5.00
CA SER A 326 13.19 9.00 -6.03
C SER A 326 14.04 10.19 -5.57
N ALA A 327 14.80 10.10 -4.47
CA ALA A 327 15.76 11.15 -4.14
C ALA A 327 17.08 10.97 -4.90
N THR A 328 17.19 11.62 -6.06
CA THR A 328 18.50 12.06 -6.57
C THR A 328 19.20 12.86 -5.47
N THR A 329 20.31 12.33 -4.98
CA THR A 329 21.43 13.03 -4.33
C THR A 329 21.11 14.23 -3.44
N GLY A 330 21.26 14.03 -2.12
CA GLY A 330 21.55 15.10 -1.18
C GLY A 330 20.38 15.53 -0.31
N SER A 331 20.24 14.93 0.87
CA SER A 331 19.70 15.65 2.01
C SER A 331 20.50 15.32 3.24
N ALA A 332 20.96 16.38 3.90
CA ALA A 332 21.80 16.37 5.09
C ALA A 332 21.06 15.76 6.28
N SER A 333 21.84 15.29 7.26
CA SER A 333 21.38 14.89 8.57
C SER A 333 20.57 16.00 9.24
N GLN A 334 19.24 15.92 9.19
CA GLN A 334 18.36 16.74 10.02
C GLN A 334 18.00 15.99 11.30
N ALA A 335 18.14 16.71 12.42
CA ALA A 335 17.79 16.25 13.75
C ALA A 335 16.27 16.04 13.85
N PHE A 336 15.88 14.93 14.48
CA PHE A 336 14.50 14.56 14.72
C PHE A 336 13.84 15.56 15.68
N VAL A 337 12.77 16.22 15.22
CA VAL A 337 11.89 17.02 16.07
C VAL A 337 10.47 16.46 15.90
N PRO A 338 9.88 15.84 16.93
CA PRO A 338 8.50 15.40 16.88
C PRO A 338 7.58 16.59 16.62
N SER A 339 6.72 16.46 15.60
CA SER A 339 5.58 17.36 15.40
C SER A 339 4.67 17.33 16.64
N PRO A 340 4.06 18.45 17.06
CA PRO A 340 3.00 18.42 18.06
C PRO A 340 1.86 17.49 17.61
N PRO A 341 1.31 16.63 18.49
CA PRO A 341 0.24 15.71 18.11
C PRO A 341 -1.01 16.50 17.69
N GLN A 342 -1.47 16.27 16.46
CA GLN A 342 -2.73 16.78 15.94
C GLN A 342 -3.82 15.72 16.17
N LEU A 343 -4.58 15.85 17.26
CA LEU A 343 -5.60 14.89 17.69
C LEU A 343 -6.82 14.84 16.75
N TRP A 344 -7.03 15.91 15.98
CA TRP A 344 -8.00 16.03 14.91
C TRP A 344 -7.19 16.29 13.65
N GLY A 345 -7.49 15.59 12.56
CA GLY A 345 -6.69 15.57 11.33
C GLY A 345 -6.19 16.97 10.93
N GLY A 346 -4.98 17.03 10.39
CA GLY A 346 -4.30 18.31 10.15
C GLY A 346 -5.15 19.29 9.37
N LEU A 347 -5.02 20.58 9.69
CA LEU A 347 -5.64 21.65 8.92
C LEU A 347 -5.11 21.54 7.49
N PRO A 348 -5.96 21.23 6.48
CA PRO A 348 -5.52 21.14 5.11
C PRO A 348 -4.96 22.50 4.69
N GLY A 349 -3.65 22.58 4.55
CA GLY A 349 -2.96 23.76 4.06
C GLY A 349 -2.82 23.69 2.55
N ILE A 350 -3.14 24.77 1.86
CA ILE A 350 -2.79 24.95 0.45
C ILE A 350 -1.52 25.77 0.32
N THR A 351 -0.75 25.51 -0.75
CA THR A 351 0.50 26.23 -1.02
C THR A 351 0.23 27.70 -1.30
N PRO A 352 1.22 28.61 -1.11
CA PRO A 352 1.04 30.03 -1.42
C PRO A 352 0.48 30.31 -2.83
N PRO A 353 0.93 29.64 -3.92
CA PRO A 353 0.31 29.81 -5.24
C PRO A 353 -1.18 29.46 -5.30
N LEU A 354 -1.61 28.42 -4.57
CA LEU A 354 -3.02 28.04 -4.50
C LEU A 354 -3.84 29.02 -3.64
N ILE A 355 -3.26 29.60 -2.58
CA ILE A 355 -3.91 30.69 -1.81
C ILE A 355 -4.15 31.90 -2.72
N GLU A 356 -3.14 32.28 -3.50
CA GLU A 356 -3.25 33.36 -4.47
C GLU A 356 -4.27 33.05 -5.58
N LEU A 357 -4.31 31.81 -6.06
CA LEU A 357 -5.31 31.35 -7.03
C LEU A 357 -6.73 31.53 -6.48
N VAL A 358 -7.00 31.02 -5.27
CA VAL A 358 -8.32 31.14 -4.62
C VAL A 358 -8.70 32.60 -4.45
N THR A 359 -7.76 33.44 -4.02
CA THR A 359 -7.99 34.87 -3.84
C THR A 359 -8.31 35.56 -5.16
N ALA A 360 -7.55 35.28 -6.21
CA ALA A 360 -7.77 35.84 -7.55
C ALA A 360 -9.10 35.37 -8.14
N ALA A 361 -9.45 34.09 -7.99
CA ALA A 361 -10.71 33.54 -8.47
C ALA A 361 -11.91 34.19 -7.78
N ARG A 362 -11.87 34.34 -6.45
CA ARG A 362 -12.93 35.06 -5.70
C ARG A 362 -13.06 36.51 -6.12
N ALA A 363 -11.94 37.21 -6.27
CA ALA A 363 -11.94 38.61 -6.73
C ALA A 363 -12.52 38.75 -8.15
N ALA A 364 -12.39 37.72 -8.97
CA ALA A 364 -12.94 37.66 -10.32
C ALA A 364 -14.38 37.12 -10.39
N GLY A 365 -15.06 36.91 -9.26
CA GLY A 365 -16.47 36.48 -9.21
C GLY A 365 -16.68 34.97 -9.10
N GLY A 366 -15.64 34.18 -8.87
CA GLY A 366 -15.75 32.74 -8.63
C GLY A 366 -16.43 32.42 -7.30
N GLY A 367 -17.28 31.40 -7.28
CA GLY A 367 -17.96 30.94 -6.06
C GLY A 367 -19.20 31.76 -5.68
N VAL A 368 -19.64 32.69 -6.52
CA VAL A 368 -20.82 33.55 -6.29
C VAL A 368 -22.10 32.83 -6.77
N ASP A 369 -23.22 33.04 -6.07
CA ASP A 369 -24.55 32.50 -6.42
C ASP A 369 -24.61 30.98 -6.62
N GLY A 370 -23.76 30.22 -5.92
CA GLY A 370 -23.69 28.75 -6.02
C GLY A 370 -22.95 28.25 -7.27
N ALA A 371 -22.31 29.12 -8.05
CA ALA A 371 -21.40 28.72 -9.11
C ALA A 371 -20.10 28.12 -8.52
N PRO A 372 -19.40 27.24 -9.25
CA PRO A 372 -18.09 26.77 -8.82
C PRO A 372 -17.07 27.92 -8.74
N LEU A 373 -16.05 27.77 -7.90
CA LEU A 373 -14.95 28.73 -7.79
C LEU A 373 -14.19 28.87 -9.11
N PHE A 374 -13.94 27.75 -9.79
CA PHE A 374 -13.44 27.65 -11.16
C PHE A 374 -13.60 26.21 -11.66
N LEU A 375 -13.35 25.99 -12.96
CA LEU A 375 -13.13 24.67 -13.56
C LEU A 375 -11.65 24.46 -13.85
N THR A 376 -11.09 23.30 -13.54
CA THR A 376 -9.69 22.98 -13.84
C THR A 376 -9.50 21.61 -14.49
N ASP A 377 -8.41 21.46 -15.24
CA ASP A 377 -7.94 20.21 -15.87
C ASP A 377 -7.15 19.30 -14.93
N SER A 378 -7.03 19.66 -13.65
CA SER A 378 -6.16 18.92 -12.74
C SER A 378 -6.70 18.78 -11.31
N TRP A 379 -6.86 17.53 -10.90
CA TRP A 379 -7.10 17.16 -9.50
C TRP A 379 -6.03 17.74 -8.55
N SER A 380 -4.78 17.87 -9.02
CA SER A 380 -3.66 18.38 -8.21
C SER A 380 -3.81 19.87 -7.85
N ILE A 381 -4.73 20.58 -8.52
CA ILE A 381 -5.14 21.94 -8.20
C ILE A 381 -6.47 21.90 -7.44
N ALA A 382 -7.46 21.15 -7.95
CA ALA A 382 -8.80 21.14 -7.38
C ALA A 382 -8.87 20.55 -5.96
N ALA A 383 -8.27 19.38 -5.73
CA ALA A 383 -8.44 18.65 -4.47
C ALA A 383 -7.91 19.45 -3.26
N PRO A 384 -6.68 20.01 -3.27
CA PRO A 384 -6.22 20.83 -2.15
C PRO A 384 -7.09 22.07 -1.92
N VAL A 385 -7.60 22.69 -2.99
CA VAL A 385 -8.49 23.86 -2.89
C VAL A 385 -9.82 23.48 -2.24
N ILE A 386 -10.46 22.39 -2.68
CA ILE A 386 -11.70 21.87 -2.09
C ILE A 386 -11.47 21.56 -0.61
N ASP A 387 -10.41 20.83 -0.28
CA ASP A 387 -10.10 20.41 1.09
C ASP A 387 -9.85 21.60 2.04
N ALA A 388 -9.13 22.63 1.57
CA ALA A 388 -8.77 23.78 2.40
C ALA A 388 -9.87 24.83 2.52
N THR A 389 -10.77 24.93 1.53
CA THR A 389 -11.74 26.04 1.46
C THR A 389 -13.19 25.60 1.56
N GLY A 390 -13.49 24.32 1.31
CA GLY A 390 -14.84 23.80 1.19
C GLY A 390 -15.62 24.31 -0.03
N THR A 391 -15.00 25.07 -0.94
CA THR A 391 -15.67 25.59 -2.14
C THR A 391 -15.70 24.57 -3.26
N GLU A 392 -16.80 24.55 -4.02
CA GLU A 392 -16.93 23.69 -5.20
C GLU A 392 -15.93 24.09 -6.30
N VAL A 393 -15.21 23.10 -6.84
CA VAL A 393 -14.32 23.24 -7.99
C VAL A 393 -14.65 22.12 -8.98
N LEU A 394 -14.98 22.48 -10.23
CA LEU A 394 -15.19 21.49 -11.27
C LEU A 394 -13.83 20.98 -11.77
N THR A 395 -13.71 19.66 -11.95
CA THR A 395 -12.43 19.03 -12.27
C THR A 395 -12.59 18.08 -13.45
N ASP A 396 -11.77 18.26 -14.47
CA ASP A 396 -11.53 17.31 -15.57
C ASP A 396 -10.18 16.61 -15.38
N GLY A 397 -9.94 15.51 -16.11
CA GLY A 397 -8.67 14.79 -16.10
C GLY A 397 -8.52 13.71 -15.02
N GLY A 398 -9.22 13.82 -13.89
CA GLY A 398 -9.12 12.84 -12.78
C GLY A 398 -7.69 12.73 -12.20
N TYR A 399 -7.42 11.73 -11.36
CA TYR A 399 -6.12 11.53 -10.71
C TYR A 399 -4.97 11.34 -11.72
N SER A 400 -5.26 10.73 -12.86
CA SER A 400 -4.27 10.40 -13.89
C SER A 400 -4.04 11.50 -14.93
N GLY A 401 -4.92 12.50 -14.99
CA GLY A 401 -5.00 13.46 -16.10
C GLY A 401 -5.54 12.85 -17.41
N GLN A 402 -6.16 11.67 -17.37
CA GLN A 402 -6.69 10.96 -18.55
C GLN A 402 -8.20 10.71 -18.50
N ALA A 403 -8.86 10.99 -17.38
CA ALA A 403 -10.32 10.88 -17.31
C ALA A 403 -10.95 12.04 -18.09
N VAL A 404 -11.81 11.72 -19.06
CA VAL A 404 -12.54 12.73 -19.84
C VAL A 404 -13.90 12.93 -19.18
N VAL A 405 -13.93 13.72 -18.11
CA VAL A 405 -15.16 14.06 -17.38
C VAL A 405 -16.00 15.02 -18.20
N PHE A 406 -15.35 15.96 -18.90
CA PHE A 406 -15.99 16.88 -19.82
C PHE A 406 -15.30 16.83 -21.18
N THR A 407 -16.10 16.74 -22.24
CA THR A 407 -15.63 17.06 -23.59
C THR A 407 -15.37 18.56 -23.72
N ALA A 408 -14.53 18.95 -24.68
CA ALA A 408 -14.28 20.37 -24.96
C ALA A 408 -15.56 21.13 -25.34
N ALA A 409 -16.56 20.43 -25.91
CA ALA A 409 -17.87 21.01 -26.20
C ALA A 409 -18.66 21.29 -24.91
N GLU A 410 -18.65 20.36 -23.95
CA GLU A 410 -19.31 20.53 -22.65
C GLU A 410 -18.63 21.60 -21.80
N VAL A 411 -17.30 21.71 -21.83
CA VAL A 411 -16.60 22.81 -21.15
C VAL A 411 -17.04 24.16 -21.74
N ARG A 412 -17.15 24.29 -23.08
CA ARG A 412 -17.67 25.52 -23.71
C ARG A 412 -19.13 25.79 -23.36
N ALA A 413 -19.97 24.77 -23.29
CA ALA A 413 -21.36 24.93 -22.87
C ALA A 413 -21.45 25.44 -21.43
N ARG A 414 -20.57 24.96 -20.53
CA ARG A 414 -20.47 25.45 -19.14
C ARG A 414 -19.96 26.89 -19.05
N ILE A 415 -19.00 27.27 -19.89
CA ILE A 415 -18.56 28.67 -20.01
C ILE A 415 -19.76 29.56 -20.39
N ALA A 416 -20.50 29.17 -21.43
CA ALA A 416 -21.68 29.89 -21.87
C ALA A 416 -22.81 29.93 -20.82
N SER A 417 -22.87 28.94 -19.92
CA SER A 417 -23.85 28.88 -18.83
C SER A 417 -23.38 29.52 -17.52
N GLY A 418 -22.22 30.18 -17.49
CA GLY A 418 -21.75 30.98 -16.34
C GLY A 418 -20.46 30.52 -15.65
N VAL A 419 -19.85 29.39 -16.06
CA VAL A 419 -18.54 28.96 -15.55
C VAL A 419 -17.43 29.73 -16.28
N HIS A 420 -17.24 30.98 -15.86
CA HIS A 420 -16.37 31.94 -16.55
C HIS A 420 -14.90 31.87 -16.10
N LEU A 421 -14.58 31.19 -15.00
CA LEU A 421 -13.20 31.03 -14.52
C LEU A 421 -12.67 29.63 -14.80
N ILE A 422 -11.59 29.55 -15.56
CA ILE A 422 -10.95 28.29 -15.96
C ILE A 422 -9.48 28.31 -15.54
N VAL A 423 -8.99 27.22 -14.92
CA VAL A 423 -7.59 27.06 -14.52
C VAL A 423 -6.98 25.90 -15.29
N VAL A 424 -5.97 26.20 -16.11
CA VAL A 424 -5.25 25.20 -16.90
C VAL A 424 -3.87 25.00 -16.32
N LYS A 425 -3.51 23.74 -16.03
CA LYS A 425 -2.18 23.37 -15.56
C LYS A 425 -1.13 23.61 -16.64
N ASP A 426 0.06 24.07 -16.24
CA ASP A 426 1.18 24.22 -17.14
C ASP A 426 1.50 22.87 -17.81
N HIS A 427 1.80 22.93 -19.11
CA HIS A 427 2.08 21.76 -19.94
C HIS A 427 0.94 20.74 -20.07
N ALA A 428 -0.32 21.15 -19.85
CA ALA A 428 -1.48 20.35 -20.21
C ALA A 428 -1.38 19.84 -21.66
N PRO A 429 -1.73 18.57 -21.95
CA PRO A 429 -1.70 18.03 -23.30
C PRO A 429 -2.47 18.91 -24.29
N LYS A 430 -2.00 19.02 -25.54
CA LYS A 430 -2.73 19.78 -26.56
C LYS A 430 -4.15 19.24 -26.83
N THR A 431 -4.38 17.97 -26.49
CA THR A 431 -5.66 17.28 -26.60
C THR A 431 -6.52 17.39 -25.35
N ASP A 432 -6.04 18.04 -24.30
CA ASP A 432 -6.79 18.23 -23.06
C ASP A 432 -8.10 19.01 -23.33
N PRO A 433 -9.28 18.50 -22.93
CA PRO A 433 -10.57 19.11 -23.24
C PRO A 433 -10.70 20.54 -22.74
N VAL A 434 -10.22 20.81 -21.53
CA VAL A 434 -10.28 22.14 -20.89
C VAL A 434 -9.36 23.11 -21.62
N ALA A 435 -8.12 22.71 -21.89
CA ALA A 435 -7.17 23.53 -22.62
C ALA A 435 -7.63 23.81 -24.07
N VAL A 436 -8.28 22.83 -24.73
CA VAL A 436 -8.90 23.02 -26.06
C VAL A 436 -10.05 24.02 -25.98
N ALA A 437 -10.93 23.90 -24.98
CA ALA A 437 -12.05 24.81 -24.79
C ALA A 437 -11.59 26.25 -24.53
N VAL A 438 -10.57 26.46 -23.70
CA VAL A 438 -9.98 27.78 -23.42
C VAL A 438 -9.40 28.43 -24.68
N ARG A 439 -8.75 27.65 -25.57
CA ARG A 439 -8.23 28.17 -26.84
C ARG A 439 -9.32 28.49 -27.87
N ALA A 440 -10.45 27.79 -27.80
CA ALA A 440 -11.56 27.94 -28.73
C ALA A 440 -12.58 29.00 -28.30
N ALA A 441 -12.65 29.32 -27.00
CA ALA A 441 -13.49 30.37 -26.44
C ALA A 441 -12.73 31.70 -26.34
N SER A 442 -13.45 32.80 -26.14
CA SER A 442 -12.86 34.12 -25.88
C SER A 442 -12.39 34.20 -24.42
N CYS A 443 -11.28 33.52 -24.13
CA CYS A 443 -10.66 33.51 -22.81
C CYS A 443 -9.43 34.42 -22.77
N HIS A 444 -9.30 35.23 -21.72
CA HIS A 444 -8.11 36.03 -21.45
C HIS A 444 -7.45 35.56 -20.15
N ALA A 445 -6.12 35.48 -20.16
CA ALA A 445 -5.37 35.12 -18.96
C ALA A 445 -5.46 36.27 -17.95
N LEU A 446 -5.94 35.97 -16.74
CA LEU A 446 -5.95 36.92 -15.63
C LEU A 446 -4.59 36.93 -14.94
N ARG A 447 -4.06 35.73 -14.66
CA ARG A 447 -2.79 35.56 -13.95
C ARG A 447 -2.20 34.17 -14.17
N SER A 448 -0.88 34.10 -14.25
CA SER A 448 -0.12 32.86 -14.36
C SER A 448 0.80 32.70 -13.15
N TRP A 449 0.89 31.46 -12.66
CA TRP A 449 1.84 31.04 -11.64
C TRP A 449 2.75 30.00 -12.28
N PRO A 450 3.93 30.40 -12.79
CA PRO A 450 4.79 29.51 -13.53
C PRO A 450 5.36 28.41 -12.63
N SER A 451 5.53 27.21 -13.19
CA SER A 451 6.24 26.14 -12.48
C SER A 451 7.66 26.57 -12.13
N THR A 452 8.07 26.41 -10.86
CA THR A 452 9.44 26.72 -10.41
C THR A 452 10.45 25.62 -10.73
N ALA A 453 10.08 24.65 -11.56
CA ALA A 453 10.93 23.52 -11.95
C ALA A 453 12.00 23.94 -12.99
N GLY A 454 13.07 24.61 -12.53
CA GLY A 454 14.40 24.54 -13.13
C GLY A 454 14.78 25.65 -14.13
N GLY A 455 15.43 26.71 -13.61
CA GLY A 455 16.25 27.61 -14.42
C GLY A 455 17.30 28.33 -13.57
N GLY A 456 18.58 27.94 -13.72
CA GLY A 456 19.74 28.80 -13.46
C GLY A 456 20.15 29.06 -11.99
N GLN A 457 21.47 29.01 -11.76
CA GLN A 457 22.15 29.26 -10.50
C GLN A 457 21.76 30.60 -9.82
N GLY A 458 21.43 30.56 -8.53
CA GLY A 458 21.24 31.75 -7.70
C GLY A 458 20.91 31.37 -6.26
N LYS A 459 21.65 31.95 -5.31
CA LYS A 459 21.72 31.56 -3.90
C LYS A 459 20.39 31.78 -3.13
N THR A 460 20.20 30.89 -2.15
CA THR A 460 19.38 31.06 -0.92
C THR A 460 17.89 31.36 -1.10
N SER A 461 17.08 30.30 -1.21
CA SER A 461 15.73 30.28 -0.65
C SER A 461 15.37 28.86 -0.21
N THR A 462 14.93 28.74 1.05
CA THR A 462 14.62 27.49 1.76
C THR A 462 13.13 27.15 1.70
N SER A 463 12.56 27.10 0.49
CA SER A 463 11.22 26.56 0.27
C SER A 463 11.09 26.04 -1.16
N LYS A 464 11.57 24.82 -1.41
CA LYS A 464 11.20 24.06 -2.62
C LYS A 464 9.80 23.49 -2.43
N GLU A 465 8.81 24.37 -2.40
CA GLU A 465 7.39 24.01 -2.43
C GLU A 465 6.78 24.43 -3.77
N SER A 466 6.23 23.43 -4.46
CA SER A 466 5.44 23.42 -5.70
C SER A 466 6.18 23.58 -7.04
N ALA A 467 6.40 22.43 -7.69
CA ALA A 467 6.58 22.29 -9.14
C ALA A 467 5.26 22.46 -9.93
N LEU A 468 4.18 22.90 -9.26
CA LEU A 468 2.84 23.01 -9.83
C LEU A 468 2.68 24.40 -10.45
N GLY A 469 2.77 24.48 -11.78
CA GLY A 469 2.49 25.70 -12.54
C GLY A 469 1.11 25.64 -13.18
N PHE A 470 0.44 26.79 -13.30
CA PHE A 470 -0.90 26.91 -13.89
C PHE A 470 -1.25 28.36 -14.25
N THR A 471 -2.28 28.53 -15.08
CA THR A 471 -2.82 29.84 -15.47
C THR A 471 -4.32 29.90 -15.23
N LEU A 472 -4.77 31.00 -14.61
CA LEU A 472 -6.19 31.35 -14.44
C LEU A 472 -6.65 32.21 -15.62
N TYR A 473 -7.74 31.80 -16.24
CA TYR A 473 -8.39 32.47 -17.36
C TYR A 473 -9.79 32.94 -16.96
N ALA A 474 -10.20 34.09 -17.49
CA ALA A 474 -11.59 34.51 -17.55
C ALA A 474 -12.12 34.36 -18.97
N CYS A 475 -13.22 33.65 -19.12
CA CYS A 475 -13.87 33.29 -20.37
C CYS A 475 -15.26 33.90 -20.45
N SER A 476 -15.64 34.34 -21.64
CA SER A 476 -16.95 34.92 -21.98
C SER A 476 -17.59 34.19 -23.15
#